data_AF-A0A7S2WQR9-F1
#
_entry.id   AF-A0A7S2WQR9-F1
#
_cell.length_a   1.000
_cell.length_b   1.000
_cell.length_c   1.000
_cell.angle_alpha   90.00
_cell.angle_beta   90.00
_cell.angle_gamma   90.00
#
_symmetry.space_group_name_H-M   'P 1'
#
loop_
_entity.id
_entity.type
_entity.pdbx_description
1 polymer ?
#
loop_
_entity_poly.entity_id
_entity_poly.type
_entity_poly.pdbx_seq_one_letter_code
_entity_poly.pdbx_strand_id
1 'polypeptide(L)'
;TIFRSVELLIYVFDIESDCPEKDFDHFAGVLEAIEENSPDARIFVLVHKMDLVAEEEREMILEDRRRLIEASCVGCGVHNFQCFGTSIWDETLYKAWSEIVTTLIPNIGVLESHLDDFCRICDADEVVLFEKATFLVISHAQASSK
;
A
#
# COMPACT_ATOMS: atom_id res chain seq x y z
N THR A 1 8.45 -16.63 -17.09
CA THR A 1 8.02 -17.00 -15.73
C THR A 1 8.14 -15.78 -14.84
N ILE A 2 7.25 -14.81 -15.01
CA ILE A 2 7.28 -13.53 -14.26
C ILE A 2 6.52 -13.66 -12.93
N PHE A 3 5.48 -14.50 -12.89
CA PHE A 3 4.56 -14.65 -11.76
C PHE A 3 4.91 -15.79 -10.78
N ARG A 4 6.11 -16.37 -10.86
CA ARG A 4 6.53 -17.41 -9.92
C ARG A 4 7.31 -16.82 -8.76
N SER A 5 7.01 -17.26 -7.55
CA SER A 5 7.65 -16.81 -6.31
C SER A 5 7.50 -15.30 -6.08
N VAL A 6 6.33 -14.76 -6.40
CA VAL A 6 5.99 -13.36 -6.14
C VAL A 6 5.53 -13.26 -4.69
N GLU A 7 6.24 -12.49 -3.87
CA GLU A 7 5.80 -12.20 -2.50
C GLU A 7 4.83 -11.02 -2.44
N LEU A 8 5.00 -10.08 -3.38
CA LEU A 8 4.27 -8.82 -3.41
C LEU A 8 4.08 -8.34 -4.85
N LEU A 9 2.85 -7.93 -5.18
CA LEU A 9 2.51 -7.25 -6.43
C LEU A 9 2.09 -5.81 -6.13
N ILE A 10 2.66 -4.84 -6.84
CA ILE A 10 2.16 -3.46 -6.88
C ILE A 10 1.61 -3.20 -8.28
N TYR A 11 0.31 -2.92 -8.38
CA TYR A 11 -0.33 -2.52 -9.63
C TYR A 11 -0.69 -1.04 -9.55
N VAL A 12 -0.47 -0.29 -10.63
CA VAL A 12 -0.70 1.15 -10.67
C VAL A 12 -1.73 1.48 -11.73
N PHE A 13 -2.85 2.08 -11.33
CA PHE A 13 -3.84 2.67 -12.23
C PHE A 13 -3.57 4.15 -12.39
N ASP A 14 -3.59 4.64 -13.63
CA ASP A 14 -3.56 6.07 -13.93
C ASP A 14 -4.99 6.63 -13.93
N ILE A 15 -5.28 7.66 -13.14
CA ILE A 15 -6.63 8.24 -13.08
C ILE A 15 -7.04 8.91 -14.39
N GLU A 16 -6.07 9.36 -15.20
CA GLU A 16 -6.30 9.98 -16.52
C GLU A 16 -6.41 8.95 -17.65
N SER A 17 -6.43 7.65 -17.37
CA SER A 17 -6.46 6.65 -18.43
C SER A 17 -7.66 6.86 -19.38
N ASP A 18 -7.35 7.02 -20.67
CA ASP A 18 -8.32 7.16 -21.75
C ASP A 18 -9.12 5.87 -22.01
N CYS A 19 -8.67 4.72 -21.50
CA CYS A 19 -9.28 3.41 -21.73
C CYS A 19 -9.35 2.56 -20.44
N PRO A 20 -10.16 2.95 -19.43
CA PRO A 20 -10.21 2.24 -18.16
C PRO A 20 -10.57 0.76 -18.29
N GLU A 21 -11.47 0.40 -19.22
CA GLU A 21 -11.89 -0.99 -19.44
C GLU A 21 -10.71 -1.91 -19.78
N LYS A 22 -9.79 -1.45 -20.62
CA LYS A 22 -8.60 -2.23 -21.00
C LYS A 22 -7.63 -2.40 -19.85
N ASP A 23 -7.52 -1.39 -18.99
CA ASP A 23 -6.65 -1.47 -17.81
C ASP A 23 -7.18 -2.49 -16.81
N PHE A 24 -8.51 -2.56 -16.65
CA PHE A 24 -9.15 -3.57 -15.81
C PHE A 24 -9.07 -4.97 -16.42
N ASP A 25 -9.20 -5.12 -17.75
CA ASP A 25 -8.98 -6.40 -18.43
C ASP A 25 -7.53 -6.88 -18.25
N HIS A 26 -6.55 -5.97 -18.36
CA HIS A 26 -5.16 -6.30 -18.12
C HIS A 26 -4.91 -6.67 -16.66
N PHE A 27 -5.49 -5.90 -15.73
CA PHE A 27 -5.41 -6.17 -14.31
C PHE A 27 -5.97 -7.55 -13.95
N ALA A 28 -7.15 -7.92 -14.47
CA ALA A 28 -7.73 -9.24 -14.28
C ALA A 28 -6.81 -10.37 -14.77
N GLY A 29 -6.20 -10.21 -15.95
CA GLY A 29 -5.23 -11.20 -16.46
C GLY A 29 -3.97 -11.32 -15.59
N VAL A 30 -3.53 -10.23 -14.95
CA VAL A 30 -2.44 -10.26 -13.97
C VAL A 30 -2.86 -10.97 -12.68
N LEU A 31 -4.08 -10.70 -12.19
CA LEU A 31 -4.62 -11.34 -11.00
C LEU A 31 -4.76 -12.86 -11.18
N GLU A 32 -5.32 -13.31 -12.30
CA GLU A 32 -5.43 -14.74 -12.63
C GLU A 32 -4.05 -15.40 -12.65
N ALA A 33 -3.06 -14.77 -13.28
CA ALA A 33 -1.71 -15.30 -13.32
C ALA A 33 -1.03 -15.36 -11.93
N ILE A 34 -1.33 -14.40 -11.04
CA ILE A 34 -0.84 -14.41 -9.66
C ILE A 34 -1.52 -15.52 -8.86
N GLU A 35 -2.85 -15.64 -8.92
CA GLU A 35 -3.59 -16.67 -8.19
C GLU A 35 -3.14 -18.08 -8.58
N GLU A 36 -2.86 -18.32 -9.88
CA GLU A 36 -2.38 -19.61 -10.37
C GLU A 36 -0.95 -19.94 -9.94
N ASN A 37 -0.07 -18.95 -9.78
CA ASN A 37 1.38 -19.18 -9.63
C ASN A 37 1.94 -18.80 -8.26
N SER A 38 1.32 -17.86 -7.55
CA SER A 38 1.74 -17.30 -6.27
C SER A 38 0.51 -16.81 -5.45
N PRO A 39 -0.37 -17.71 -4.98
CA PRO A 39 -1.61 -17.33 -4.27
C PRO A 39 -1.37 -16.63 -2.92
N ASP A 40 -0.18 -16.82 -2.33
CA ASP A 40 0.20 -16.16 -1.07
C ASP A 40 0.72 -14.72 -1.28
N ALA A 41 0.78 -14.24 -2.53
CA ALA A 41 1.26 -12.89 -2.84
C ALA A 41 0.34 -11.82 -2.25
N ARG A 42 0.94 -10.79 -1.64
CA ARG A 42 0.21 -9.60 -1.20
C ARG A 42 0.03 -8.63 -2.36
N ILE A 43 -1.20 -8.16 -2.59
CA ILE A 43 -1.50 -7.27 -3.70
C ILE A 43 -1.74 -5.85 -3.20
N PHE A 44 -1.03 -4.89 -3.77
CA PHE A 44 -1.18 -3.48 -3.50
C PHE A 44 -1.55 -2.76 -4.78
N VAL A 45 -2.62 -1.98 -4.75
CA VAL A 45 -3.12 -1.25 -5.90
C VAL A 45 -3.03 0.24 -5.63
N LEU A 46 -2.34 0.98 -6.49
CA LEU A 46 -2.18 2.42 -6.39
C LEU A 46 -3.04 3.07 -7.47
N VAL A 47 -4.05 3.83 -7.07
CA VAL A 47 -4.75 4.77 -7.96
C VAL A 47 -3.91 6.05 -7.95
N HIS A 48 -3.18 6.27 -9.04
CA HIS A 48 -2.13 7.28 -9.13
C HIS A 48 -2.58 8.54 -9.88
N LYS A 49 -1.80 9.61 -9.69
CA LYS A 49 -2.08 10.98 -10.16
C LYS A 49 -3.38 11.58 -9.60
N MET A 50 -3.72 11.25 -8.36
CA MET A 50 -4.92 11.78 -7.69
C MET A 50 -4.89 13.31 -7.51
N ASP A 51 -3.74 13.95 -7.69
CA ASP A 51 -3.60 15.41 -7.71
C ASP A 51 -4.42 16.09 -8.81
N LEU A 52 -4.69 15.38 -9.91
CA LEU A 52 -5.43 15.88 -11.07
C LEU A 52 -6.94 15.90 -10.85
N VAL A 53 -7.41 15.22 -9.79
CA VAL A 53 -8.79 15.25 -9.35
C VAL A 53 -8.98 16.40 -8.37
N ALA A 54 -10.10 17.12 -8.49
CA ALA A 54 -10.47 18.18 -7.56
C ALA A 54 -10.59 17.63 -6.13
N GLU A 55 -10.05 18.36 -5.14
CA GLU A 55 -9.96 17.89 -3.75
C GLU A 55 -11.30 17.42 -3.17
N GLU A 56 -12.38 18.11 -3.51
CA GLU A 56 -13.76 17.80 -3.10
C GLU A 56 -14.28 16.46 -3.66
N GLU A 57 -13.76 16.02 -4.80
CA GLU A 57 -14.19 14.81 -5.51
C GLU A 57 -13.25 13.62 -5.31
N ARG A 58 -12.03 13.86 -4.77
CA ARG A 58 -10.98 12.84 -4.62
C ARG A 58 -11.46 11.60 -3.87
N GLU A 59 -12.11 11.78 -2.74
CA GLU A 59 -12.58 10.66 -1.90
C GLU A 59 -13.66 9.85 -2.62
N MET A 60 -14.61 10.54 -3.28
CA MET A 60 -15.68 9.90 -4.03
C MET A 60 -15.13 9.07 -5.19
N ILE A 61 -14.19 9.63 -5.96
CA ILE A 61 -13.57 8.96 -7.09
C ILE A 61 -12.70 7.79 -6.63
N LEU A 62 -11.91 7.96 -5.56
CA LEU A 62 -11.09 6.90 -5.01
C LEU A 62 -11.96 5.72 -4.54
N GLU A 63 -13.07 6.00 -3.87
CA GLU A 63 -14.00 4.98 -3.39
C GLU A 63 -14.69 4.24 -4.56
N ASP A 64 -15.06 4.95 -5.62
CA ASP A 64 -15.60 4.32 -6.83
C ASP A 64 -14.57 3.38 -7.48
N ARG A 65 -13.31 3.84 -7.64
CA ARG A 65 -12.22 3.00 -8.16
C ARG A 65 -11.95 1.81 -7.26
N ARG A 66 -11.95 2.00 -5.93
CA ARG A 66 -11.74 0.92 -4.95
C ARG A 66 -12.77 -0.18 -5.12
N ARG A 67 -14.05 0.15 -5.31
CA ARG A 67 -15.12 -0.83 -5.54
C ARG A 67 -14.94 -1.63 -6.82
N LEU A 68 -14.53 -0.98 -7.90
CA LEU A 68 -14.24 -1.67 -9.17
C LEU A 68 -13.06 -2.63 -9.01
N ILE A 69 -11.98 -2.18 -8.37
CA ILE A 69 -10.80 -3.00 -8.07
C ILE A 69 -11.19 -4.19 -7.18
N GLU A 70 -11.98 -3.96 -6.14
CA GLU A 70 -12.47 -5.01 -5.25
C GLU A 70 -13.31 -6.05 -6.00
N ALA A 71 -14.22 -5.62 -6.88
CA ALA A 71 -15.00 -6.52 -7.70
C ALA A 71 -14.13 -7.39 -8.62
N SER A 72 -13.08 -6.83 -9.23
CA SER A 72 -12.11 -7.58 -10.02
C SER A 72 -11.30 -8.56 -9.18
N CYS A 73 -10.76 -8.13 -8.03
CA CYS A 73 -10.01 -8.99 -7.11
C CYS A 73 -10.84 -10.19 -6.65
N VAL A 74 -12.04 -9.94 -6.14
CA VAL A 74 -12.95 -10.98 -5.66
C VAL A 74 -13.39 -11.89 -6.81
N GLY A 75 -13.60 -11.35 -8.01
CA GLY A 75 -13.92 -12.13 -9.21
C GLY A 75 -12.83 -13.13 -9.59
N CYS A 76 -11.56 -12.79 -9.37
CA CYS A 76 -10.40 -13.63 -9.64
C CYS A 76 -9.97 -14.51 -8.45
N GLY A 77 -10.68 -14.48 -7.31
CA GLY A 77 -10.35 -15.26 -6.11
C GLY A 77 -9.33 -14.63 -5.16
N VAL A 78 -8.89 -13.41 -5.44
CA VAL A 78 -7.94 -12.68 -4.60
C VAL A 78 -8.67 -11.95 -3.50
N HIS A 79 -8.34 -12.27 -2.25
CA HIS A 79 -8.93 -11.64 -1.07
C HIS A 79 -7.96 -10.73 -0.29
N ASN A 80 -6.65 -10.89 -0.51
CA ASN A 80 -5.62 -10.16 0.23
C ASN A 80 -5.05 -9.02 -0.62
N PHE A 81 -5.81 -7.91 -0.71
CA PHE A 81 -5.38 -6.72 -1.42
C PHE A 81 -5.61 -5.44 -0.61
N GLN A 82 -4.84 -4.39 -0.92
CA GLN A 82 -5.01 -3.06 -0.37
C GLN A 82 -4.98 -2.02 -1.50
N CYS A 83 -5.73 -0.93 -1.35
CA CYS A 83 -5.87 0.11 -2.37
C CYS A 83 -5.57 1.50 -1.79
N PHE A 84 -4.69 2.24 -2.46
CA PHE A 84 -4.24 3.58 -2.06
C PHE A 84 -4.46 4.60 -3.17
N GLY A 85 -4.99 5.77 -2.82
CA GLY A 85 -4.90 6.96 -3.68
C GLY A 85 -3.52 7.60 -3.50
N THR A 86 -2.79 7.84 -4.59
CA THR A 86 -1.42 8.36 -4.54
C THR A 86 -1.18 9.51 -5.51
N SER A 87 -0.31 10.43 -5.12
CA SER A 87 0.28 11.46 -5.98
C SER A 87 1.77 11.63 -5.67
N ILE A 88 2.55 12.04 -6.67
CA ILE A 88 3.95 12.45 -6.49
C ILE A 88 4.09 13.86 -5.88
N TRP A 89 2.98 14.60 -5.78
CA TRP A 89 2.97 16.00 -5.34
C TRP A 89 2.57 16.19 -3.88
N ASP A 90 2.21 15.10 -3.18
CA ASP A 90 1.82 15.10 -1.78
C ASP A 90 2.45 13.92 -1.01
N GLU A 91 2.14 13.78 0.27
CA GLU A 91 2.71 12.74 1.13
C GLU A 91 2.09 11.35 0.93
N THR A 92 1.03 11.22 0.11
CA THR A 92 0.26 9.97 0.00
C THR A 92 1.08 8.84 -0.59
N LEU A 93 1.98 9.13 -1.53
CA LEU A 93 2.89 8.12 -2.09
C LEU A 93 3.85 7.59 -1.03
N TYR A 94 4.40 8.46 -0.19
CA TYR A 94 5.26 8.05 0.92
C TYR A 94 4.51 7.18 1.93
N LYS A 95 3.27 7.55 2.28
CA LYS A 95 2.42 6.75 3.17
C LYS A 95 2.18 5.35 2.59
N ALA A 96 1.77 5.25 1.33
CA ALA A 96 1.53 3.97 0.66
C ALA A 96 2.79 3.09 0.62
N TRP A 97 3.94 3.65 0.22
CA TRP A 97 5.20 2.90 0.19
C TRP A 97 5.69 2.48 1.58
N SER A 98 5.51 3.32 2.59
CA SER A 98 5.79 2.96 3.98
C SER A 98 4.96 1.75 4.42
N GLU A 99 3.65 1.74 4.17
CA GLU A 99 2.80 0.58 4.49
C GLU A 99 3.23 -0.67 3.73
N ILE A 100 3.46 -0.56 2.43
CA ILE A 100 3.91 -1.69 1.58
C ILE A 100 5.21 -2.27 2.12
N VAL A 101 6.22 -1.44 2.40
CA VAL A 101 7.53 -1.90 2.88
C VAL A 101 7.45 -2.48 4.27
N THR A 102 6.70 -1.87 5.19
CA THR A 102 6.54 -2.39 6.56
C THR A 102 5.91 -3.78 6.57
N THR A 103 5.04 -4.11 5.60
CA THR A 103 4.49 -5.46 5.47
C THR A 103 5.55 -6.53 5.17
N LEU A 104 6.68 -6.15 4.56
CA LEU A 104 7.78 -7.06 4.22
C LEU A 104 8.80 -7.23 5.37
N ILE A 105 8.76 -6.38 6.39
CA ILE A 105 9.77 -6.42 7.47
C ILE A 105 9.46 -7.58 8.42
N PRO A 106 10.34 -8.59 8.51
CA PRO A 106 10.14 -9.69 9.44
C PRO A 106 10.31 -9.20 10.88
N ASN A 107 9.52 -9.77 11.81
CA ASN A 107 9.61 -9.51 13.24
C ASN A 107 9.36 -8.04 13.66
N ILE A 108 8.47 -7.33 12.95
CA ILE A 108 8.11 -5.93 13.28
C ILE A 108 7.72 -5.74 14.76
N GLY A 109 7.03 -6.72 15.38
CA GLY A 109 6.66 -6.64 16.79
C GLY A 109 7.84 -6.64 17.77
N VAL A 110 8.98 -7.23 17.42
CA VAL A 110 10.20 -7.13 18.24
C VAL A 110 10.79 -5.72 18.13
N LEU A 111 10.73 -5.14 16.94
CA LEU A 111 11.20 -3.78 16.70
C LEU A 111 10.33 -2.76 17.43
N GLU A 112 9.02 -2.90 17.38
CA GLU A 112 8.04 -2.09 18.14
C GLU A 112 8.35 -2.16 19.64
N SER A 113 8.51 -3.37 20.20
CA SER A 113 8.86 -3.54 21.61
C SER A 113 10.17 -2.85 22.00
N HIS A 114 11.21 -2.92 21.16
CA HIS A 114 12.47 -2.22 21.42
C HIS A 114 12.32 -0.69 21.32
N LEU A 115 11.47 -0.22 20.40
CA LEU A 115 11.23 1.21 20.20
C LEU A 115 10.44 1.80 21.38
N ASP A 116 9.46 1.06 21.91
CA ASP A 116 8.73 1.41 23.12
C ASP A 116 9.66 1.49 24.34
N ASP A 117 10.54 0.51 24.50
CA ASP A 117 11.56 0.52 25.56
C ASP A 117 12.50 1.72 25.42
N PHE A 118 12.93 2.03 24.20
CA PHE A 118 13.78 3.19 23.91
C PHE A 118 13.08 4.52 24.22
N CYS A 119 11.83 4.69 23.76
CA CYS A 119 11.00 5.86 24.05
C CYS A 119 10.86 6.08 25.56
N ARG A 120 10.59 5.01 26.31
CA ARG A 120 10.51 5.03 27.79
C ARG A 120 11.83 5.37 28.48
N ILE A 121 12.95 4.81 28.02
CA ILE A 121 14.28 5.06 28.61
C ILE A 121 14.72 6.50 28.37
N CYS A 122 14.40 7.05 27.20
CA CYS A 122 14.73 8.42 26.82
C CYS A 122 13.77 9.47 27.39
N ASP A 123 12.65 9.06 28.01
CA ASP A 123 11.57 9.96 28.45
C ASP A 123 11.09 10.89 27.32
N ALA A 124 10.98 10.33 26.11
CA ALA A 124 10.57 11.05 24.91
C ALA A 124 9.06 10.97 24.71
N ASP A 125 8.44 12.05 24.22
CA ASP A 125 7.00 12.08 23.90
C ASP A 125 6.66 11.15 22.70
N GLU A 126 7.55 11.12 21.70
CA GLU A 126 7.42 10.29 20.51
C GLU A 126 8.81 9.94 19.96
N VAL A 127 8.95 8.72 19.44
CA VAL A 127 10.11 8.24 18.69
C VAL A 127 9.63 7.64 17.38
N VAL A 128 10.24 8.08 16.27
CA VAL A 128 9.96 7.54 14.94
C VAL A 128 11.24 6.95 14.35
N LEU A 129 11.13 5.72 13.86
CA LEU A 129 12.23 5.00 13.21
C LEU A 129 12.08 5.07 11.68
N PHE A 130 13.12 5.55 11.03
CA PHE A 130 13.18 5.68 9.57
C PHE A 130 14.23 4.75 8.97
N GLU A 131 13.94 4.20 7.79
CA GLU A 131 14.96 3.56 6.95
C GLU A 131 15.91 4.63 6.40
N LYS A 132 17.22 4.40 6.48
CA LYS A 132 18.24 5.43 6.24
C LYS A 132 18.28 5.92 4.79
N ALA A 133 18.13 5.05 3.80
CA ALA A 133 18.33 5.39 2.40
C ALA A 133 17.09 6.02 1.75
N THR A 134 15.91 5.51 2.10
CA THR A 134 14.61 5.88 1.53
C THR A 134 13.80 6.83 2.40
N PHE A 135 14.19 6.96 3.67
CA PHE A 135 13.48 7.78 4.66
C PHE A 135 12.03 7.33 4.90
N LEU A 136 11.71 6.07 4.58
CA LEU A 136 10.40 5.50 4.88
C LEU A 136 10.27 5.25 6.38
N VAL A 137 9.09 5.56 6.92
CA VAL A 137 8.74 5.22 8.30
C VAL A 137 8.67 3.70 8.42
N ILE A 138 9.42 3.14 9.35
CA ILE A 138 9.41 1.70 9.68
C ILE A 138 8.47 1.44 10.85
N SER A 139 8.58 2.23 11.92
CA SER A 139 7.82 2.05 13.17
C SER A 139 7.83 3.35 13.96
N HIS A 140 6.87 3.52 14.87
CA HIS A 140 6.82 4.63 15.82
C HIS A 140 6.43 4.12 17.21
N ALA A 141 6.83 4.88 18.24
CA ALA A 141 6.49 4.65 19.63
C ALA A 141 6.09 6.00 20.24
N GLN A 142 4.98 6.03 20.97
CA GLN A 142 4.47 7.25 21.59
C GLN A 142 4.28 7.00 23.09
N ALA A 143 4.69 7.95 23.91
CA ALA A 143 4.45 7.87 25.34
C ALA A 143 2.94 7.78 25.60
N SER A 144 2.50 6.74 26.33
CA SER A 144 1.13 6.72 26.84
C SER A 144 0.93 7.91 27.76
N SER A 145 0.00 8.78 27.39
CA SER A 145 -0.36 9.97 28.18
C SER A 145 -0.70 9.55 29.62
N LYS A 146 -0.03 10.16 30.60
CA LYS A 146 -0.34 9.99 32.03
C LYS A 146 -1.64 10.70 32.40
#